data_AF-A0A9D7SS81-F1
#
_entry.id   AF-A0A9D7SS81-F1
#
_cell.length_a   1.000
_cell.length_b   1.000
_cell.length_c   1.000
_cell.angle_alpha   90.00
_cell.angle_beta   90.00
_cell.angle_gamma   90.00
#
_symmetry.space_group_name_H-M   'P 1'
#
loop_
_entity.id
_entity.type
_entity.pdbx_description
1 polymer ?
#
loop_
_entity_poly.entity_id
_entity_poly.type
_entity_poly.pdbx_seq_one_letter_code
_entity_poly.pdbx_strand_id
1 'polypeptide(L)'
;MQLPLVSSTGHTFVDIAFTPDGRLWGVEESDLYQIDTVTGASILIGNIGLTSPSSSLVGLNDTILLTESGLKLYGINISNPTAFYIDTIGFAASGDLTWYDDDLYMMAPDQLIKITLNNTNTAILDVTAINNLSNPIPDCFGAVTAAFAGDYNSIIGFSGTDALKICQLDGTYKTICPSLVADIIYGGASLRLPTQQPPPTTCSSPSSVANVISNNTGIEIIPNPVSRYGQVHVKINGIILRPYTIKIISIQGQLLYATNERSSTNEFDLDLNKLNLTNALFVLEVSNSSQQFHSLIAIE
;
A
#
# COMPACT_ATOMS: atom_id res chain seq x y z
N MET A 1 13.19 8.70 12.48
CA MET A 1 11.91 9.24 12.00
C MET A 1 10.84 8.46 12.73
N GLN A 2 9.95 9.11 13.48
CA GLN A 2 8.85 8.43 14.16
C GLN A 2 7.61 8.68 13.32
N LEU A 3 6.95 7.62 12.85
CA LEU A 3 5.68 7.78 12.14
C LEU A 3 4.66 8.41 13.10
N PRO A 4 3.84 9.38 12.64
CA PRO A 4 2.82 9.98 13.48
C PRO A 4 1.79 8.92 13.87
N LEU A 5 1.55 8.77 15.17
CA LEU A 5 0.43 7.97 15.66
C LEU A 5 -0.87 8.72 15.33
N VAL A 6 -1.69 8.13 14.45
CA VAL A 6 -2.99 8.71 14.09
C VAL A 6 -3.99 8.53 15.22
N SER A 7 -4.07 7.33 15.79
CA SER A 7 -4.94 6.98 16.92
C SER A 7 -4.54 5.63 17.53
N SER A 8 -5.10 5.29 18.68
CA SER A 8 -4.96 3.96 19.31
C SER A 8 -6.33 3.31 19.40
N THR A 9 -6.42 2.03 19.02
CA THR A 9 -7.68 1.27 19.02
C THR A 9 -7.99 0.64 20.37
N GLY A 10 -6.97 0.40 21.20
CA GLY A 10 -7.10 -0.39 22.43
C GLY A 10 -7.32 -1.89 22.20
N HIS A 11 -7.25 -2.37 20.96
CA HIS A 11 -7.39 -3.77 20.56
C HIS A 11 -6.09 -4.30 19.95
N THR A 12 -5.85 -5.60 20.07
CA THR A 12 -4.72 -6.27 19.41
C THR A 12 -5.25 -7.05 18.22
N PHE A 13 -5.43 -6.35 17.11
CA PHE A 13 -5.86 -6.99 15.88
C PHE A 13 -4.78 -7.93 15.35
N VAL A 14 -5.19 -9.12 14.93
CA VAL A 14 -4.31 -10.04 14.20
C VAL A 14 -4.01 -9.48 12.82
N ASP A 15 -5.02 -8.91 12.16
CA ASP A 15 -4.83 -8.17 10.92
C ASP A 15 -5.95 -7.14 10.68
N ILE A 16 -5.72 -6.22 9.75
CA ILE A 16 -6.62 -5.12 9.37
C ILE A 16 -6.75 -4.97 7.86
N ALA A 17 -7.91 -4.55 7.38
CA ALA A 17 -8.17 -4.40 5.94
C ALA A 17 -9.09 -3.23 5.61
N PHE A 18 -8.84 -2.57 4.48
CA PHE A 18 -9.79 -1.66 3.89
C PHE A 18 -10.73 -2.38 2.92
N THR A 19 -12.03 -2.09 3.01
CA THR A 19 -12.97 -2.34 1.89
C THR A 19 -12.89 -1.20 0.87
N PRO A 20 -13.29 -1.42 -0.40
CA PRO A 20 -13.16 -0.39 -1.45
C PRO A 20 -13.88 0.93 -1.16
N ASP A 21 -14.97 0.90 -0.41
CA ASP A 21 -15.65 2.08 0.13
C ASP A 21 -14.88 2.86 1.23
N GLY A 22 -13.68 2.42 1.58
CA GLY A 22 -12.77 3.09 2.52
C GLY A 22 -13.01 2.79 3.99
N ARG A 23 -13.92 1.86 4.34
CA ARG A 23 -14.08 1.41 5.73
C ARG A 23 -12.91 0.50 6.14
N LEU A 24 -12.37 0.75 7.34
CA LEU A 24 -11.33 -0.08 7.94
C LEU A 24 -11.97 -1.15 8.84
N TRP A 25 -11.48 -2.37 8.68
CA TRP A 25 -11.91 -3.56 9.43
C TRP A 25 -10.71 -4.18 10.13
N GLY A 26 -10.95 -4.87 11.23
CA GLY A 26 -9.94 -5.64 11.93
C GLY A 26 -10.51 -6.92 12.51
N VAL A 27 -9.68 -7.94 12.62
CA VAL A 27 -10.03 -9.20 13.30
C VAL A 27 -9.17 -9.37 14.53
N GLU A 28 -9.80 -9.63 15.67
CA GLU A 28 -9.15 -10.01 16.93
C GLU A 28 -9.68 -11.39 17.31
N GLU A 29 -8.79 -12.39 17.32
CA GLU A 29 -9.16 -13.81 17.45
C GLU A 29 -10.16 -14.30 16.40
N SER A 30 -11.45 -14.21 16.69
CA SER A 30 -12.56 -14.58 15.80
C SER A 30 -13.65 -13.50 15.75
N ASP A 31 -13.39 -12.34 16.33
CA ASP A 31 -14.31 -11.23 16.37
C ASP A 31 -13.91 -10.20 15.30
N LEU A 32 -14.91 -9.79 14.50
CA LEU A 32 -14.77 -8.77 13.47
C LEU A 32 -15.17 -7.41 14.04
N TYR A 33 -14.30 -6.42 13.83
CA TYR A 33 -14.50 -5.04 14.24
C TYR A 33 -14.50 -4.12 13.02
N GLN A 34 -15.32 -3.08 13.08
CA GLN A 34 -15.16 -1.90 12.22
C GLN A 34 -14.41 -0.82 12.99
N ILE A 35 -13.40 -0.22 12.37
CA ILE A 35 -12.49 0.76 13.00
C ILE A 35 -12.71 2.12 12.35
N ASP A 36 -12.96 3.14 13.18
CA ASP A 36 -12.98 4.53 12.74
C ASP A 36 -11.54 5.03 12.55
N THR A 37 -11.17 5.38 11.33
CA THR A 37 -9.79 5.76 10.97
C THR A 37 -9.36 7.12 11.52
N VAL A 38 -10.29 7.95 11.99
CA VAL A 38 -10.01 9.29 12.53
C VAL A 38 -9.77 9.24 14.03
N THR A 39 -10.57 8.44 14.74
CA THR A 39 -10.59 8.38 16.20
C THR A 39 -9.94 7.12 16.76
N GLY A 40 -9.80 6.07 15.95
CA GLY A 40 -9.38 4.73 16.39
C GLY A 40 -10.47 3.94 17.09
N ALA A 41 -11.70 4.47 17.22
CA ALA A 41 -12.78 3.77 17.88
C ALA A 41 -13.16 2.49 17.11
N SER A 42 -13.17 1.36 17.81
CA SER A 42 -13.51 0.05 17.25
C SER A 42 -14.90 -0.39 17.72
N ILE A 43 -15.74 -0.83 16.79
CA ILE A 43 -17.09 -1.36 17.06
C ILE A 43 -17.10 -2.84 16.72
N LEU A 44 -17.42 -3.69 17.69
CA LEU A 44 -17.63 -5.12 17.46
C LEU A 44 -18.85 -5.32 16.57
N ILE A 45 -18.65 -6.00 15.43
CA ILE A 45 -19.70 -6.35 14.48
C ILE A 45 -20.21 -7.76 14.76
N GLY A 46 -19.32 -8.68 15.13
CA GLY A 46 -19.66 -10.00 15.64
C GLY A 46 -18.60 -11.05 15.34
N ASN A 47 -18.90 -12.30 15.67
CA ASN A 47 -17.95 -13.41 15.58
C ASN A 47 -18.01 -14.12 14.22
N ILE A 48 -16.89 -14.24 13.51
CA ILE A 48 -16.82 -14.81 12.16
C ILE A 48 -16.97 -16.34 12.11
N GLY A 49 -16.97 -17.03 13.25
CA GLY A 49 -17.21 -18.47 13.34
C GLY A 49 -16.06 -19.36 12.85
N LEU A 50 -14.84 -18.81 12.71
CA LEU A 50 -13.64 -19.61 12.45
C LEU A 50 -13.07 -20.14 13.77
N THR A 51 -12.67 -21.41 13.80
CA THR A 51 -12.10 -22.05 15.00
C THR A 51 -10.59 -21.88 15.14
N SER A 52 -9.94 -21.46 14.05
CA SER A 52 -8.51 -21.21 14.00
C SER A 52 -8.29 -19.73 13.73
N PRO A 53 -7.37 -19.08 14.46
CA PRO A 53 -7.11 -17.65 14.27
C PRO A 53 -6.71 -17.41 12.82
N SER A 54 -7.21 -16.31 12.27
CA SER A 54 -6.89 -15.90 10.91
C SER A 54 -5.66 -14.99 10.96
N SER A 55 -4.62 -15.27 10.19
CA SER A 55 -3.39 -14.44 10.18
C SER A 55 -3.43 -13.30 9.17
N SER A 56 -4.43 -13.29 8.27
CA SER A 56 -4.53 -12.33 7.16
C SER A 56 -5.93 -11.72 7.01
N LEU A 57 -6.03 -10.53 6.44
CA LEU A 57 -7.29 -9.91 6.09
C LEU A 57 -7.14 -8.97 4.88
N VAL A 58 -8.03 -9.09 3.89
CA VAL A 58 -8.08 -8.13 2.77
C VAL A 58 -9.52 -7.87 2.32
N GLY A 59 -9.83 -6.65 1.86
CA GLY A 59 -11.15 -6.36 1.29
C GLY A 59 -11.31 -6.93 -0.11
N LEU A 60 -12.36 -7.72 -0.36
CA LEU A 60 -12.75 -8.14 -1.71
C LEU A 60 -13.65 -7.10 -2.37
N ASN A 61 -14.68 -6.67 -1.66
CA ASN A 61 -15.66 -5.67 -2.07
C ASN A 61 -16.27 -5.00 -0.84
N ASP A 62 -17.25 -4.13 -1.03
CA ASP A 62 -17.88 -3.36 0.07
C ASP A 62 -18.65 -4.20 1.09
N THR A 63 -18.79 -5.52 0.86
CA THR A 63 -19.56 -6.44 1.72
C THR A 63 -18.79 -7.67 2.15
N ILE A 64 -17.66 -7.97 1.51
CA ILE A 64 -16.90 -9.20 1.71
C ILE A 64 -15.43 -8.86 1.98
N LEU A 65 -14.91 -9.43 3.06
CA LEU A 65 -13.47 -9.55 3.32
C LEU A 65 -13.00 -10.96 2.95
N LEU A 66 -11.72 -11.13 2.67
CA LEU A 66 -11.06 -12.42 2.51
C LEU A 66 -10.07 -12.63 3.63
N THR A 67 -9.89 -13.89 4.01
CA THR A 67 -8.93 -14.30 5.01
C THR A 67 -8.42 -15.71 4.75
N GLU A 68 -7.16 -15.97 5.11
CA GLU A 68 -6.62 -17.32 5.19
C GLU A 68 -6.81 -17.90 6.60
N SER A 69 -7.26 -19.15 6.67
CA SER A 69 -7.27 -19.92 7.91
C SER A 69 -7.10 -21.42 7.63
N GLY A 70 -6.07 -22.03 8.19
CA GLY A 70 -5.85 -23.48 8.08
C GLY A 70 -5.65 -23.96 6.64
N LEU A 71 -4.84 -23.24 5.86
CA LEU A 71 -4.49 -23.47 4.45
C LEU A 71 -5.63 -23.22 3.45
N LYS A 72 -6.69 -22.55 3.88
CA LYS A 72 -7.92 -22.34 3.11
C LYS A 72 -8.25 -20.86 3.04
N LEU A 73 -8.81 -20.46 1.90
CA LEU A 73 -9.37 -19.13 1.71
C LEU A 73 -10.84 -19.13 2.16
N TYR A 74 -11.19 -18.17 2.99
CA TYR A 74 -12.56 -17.89 3.38
C TYR A 74 -12.96 -16.48 2.95
N GLY A 75 -14.24 -16.31 2.63
CA GLY A 75 -14.87 -15.00 2.59
C GLY A 75 -15.60 -14.73 3.90
N ILE A 76 -15.61 -13.48 4.36
CA ILE A 76 -16.36 -13.03 5.54
C ILE A 76 -17.40 -12.03 5.08
N ASN A 77 -18.68 -12.31 5.36
CA ASN A 77 -19.75 -11.34 5.12
C ASN A 77 -19.78 -10.32 6.25
N ILE A 78 -19.56 -9.03 5.96
CA ILE A 78 -19.49 -8.00 7.02
C ILE A 78 -20.87 -7.63 7.61
N SER A 79 -21.96 -7.89 6.87
CA SER A 79 -23.33 -7.57 7.33
C SER A 79 -23.88 -8.66 8.25
N ASN A 80 -23.38 -9.88 8.10
CA ASN A 80 -23.63 -11.00 8.97
C ASN A 80 -22.29 -11.71 9.16
N PRO A 81 -21.50 -11.34 10.19
CA PRO A 81 -20.11 -11.76 10.36
C PRO A 81 -20.04 -13.28 10.46
N THR A 82 -19.90 -13.93 9.33
CA THR A 82 -19.85 -15.38 9.22
C THR A 82 -18.93 -15.67 8.06
N ALA A 83 -17.89 -16.44 8.34
CA ALA A 83 -16.98 -16.92 7.33
C ALA A 83 -17.64 -18.05 6.51
N PHE A 84 -17.38 -18.06 5.21
CA PHE A 84 -17.74 -19.15 4.31
C PHE A 84 -16.51 -19.58 3.53
N TYR A 85 -16.37 -20.89 3.36
CA TYR A 85 -15.25 -21.47 2.62
C TYR A 85 -15.33 -21.12 1.14
N ILE A 86 -14.23 -20.65 0.57
CA ILE A 86 -14.08 -20.42 -0.87
C ILE A 86 -13.36 -21.60 -1.48
N ASP A 87 -12.09 -21.80 -1.14
CA ASP A 87 -11.30 -22.93 -1.65
C ASP A 87 -10.03 -23.20 -0.82
N THR A 88 -9.29 -24.24 -1.16
CA THR A 88 -8.01 -24.60 -0.52
C THR A 88 -6.86 -23.92 -1.24
N ILE A 89 -6.05 -23.15 -0.50
CA ILE A 89 -4.83 -22.51 -1.02
C ILE A 89 -3.68 -23.51 -1.01
N GLY A 90 -3.58 -24.31 0.07
CA GLY A 90 -2.48 -25.27 0.26
C GLY A 90 -1.22 -24.67 0.88
N PHE A 91 -1.24 -23.37 1.21
CA PHE A 91 -0.17 -22.64 1.88
C PHE A 91 -0.75 -21.91 3.10
N ALA A 92 0.06 -21.75 4.15
CA ALA A 92 -0.29 -20.93 5.31
C ALA A 92 0.25 -19.52 5.11
N ALA A 93 -0.54 -18.51 5.48
CA ALA A 93 -0.04 -17.16 5.54
C ALA A 93 0.90 -17.02 6.76
N SER A 94 2.07 -16.42 6.56
CA SER A 94 2.87 -15.94 7.69
C SER A 94 2.38 -14.59 8.19
N GLY A 95 1.72 -13.83 7.32
CA GLY A 95 1.15 -12.53 7.62
C GLY A 95 -0.07 -12.26 6.75
N ASP A 96 0.07 -11.29 5.87
CA ASP A 96 -1.04 -10.58 5.25
C ASP A 96 -1.44 -11.10 3.84
N LEU A 97 -2.63 -10.69 3.40
CA LEU A 97 -3.16 -10.81 2.04
C LEU A 97 -3.20 -9.43 1.38
N THR A 98 -2.80 -9.34 0.11
CA THR A 98 -2.88 -8.08 -0.62
C THR A 98 -3.26 -8.27 -2.07
N TRP A 99 -3.93 -7.26 -2.65
CA TRP A 99 -4.28 -7.26 -4.07
C TRP A 99 -3.17 -6.64 -4.90
N TYR A 100 -2.77 -7.31 -5.97
CA TYR A 100 -1.94 -6.71 -7.00
C TYR A 100 -2.61 -6.90 -8.36
N ASP A 101 -2.97 -5.79 -8.99
CA ASP A 101 -3.80 -5.77 -10.19
C ASP A 101 -5.10 -6.58 -9.97
N ASP A 102 -5.26 -7.71 -10.67
CA ASP A 102 -6.45 -8.57 -10.59
C ASP A 102 -6.28 -9.83 -9.75
N ASP A 103 -5.07 -10.07 -9.25
CA ASP A 103 -4.72 -11.28 -8.53
C ASP A 103 -4.54 -11.00 -7.03
N LEU A 104 -4.84 -12.03 -6.24
CA LEU A 104 -4.64 -12.01 -4.80
C LEU A 104 -3.25 -12.56 -4.49
N TYR A 105 -2.56 -11.93 -3.55
CA TYR A 105 -1.23 -12.34 -3.11
C TYR A 105 -1.20 -12.53 -1.61
N MET A 106 -0.44 -13.51 -1.14
CA MET A 106 -0.33 -13.87 0.27
C MET A 106 1.14 -13.98 0.67
N MET A 107 1.51 -13.35 1.78
CA MET A 107 2.83 -13.57 2.38
C MET A 107 2.85 -14.92 3.08
N ALA A 108 3.81 -15.76 2.71
CA ALA A 108 4.06 -17.06 3.33
C ALA A 108 5.54 -17.13 3.75
N PRO A 109 5.92 -18.08 4.62
CA PRO A 109 7.31 -18.25 5.00
C PRO A 109 8.20 -18.45 3.77
N ASP A 110 9.20 -17.58 3.61
CA ASP A 110 10.21 -17.59 2.55
C ASP A 110 9.71 -17.38 1.12
N GLN A 111 8.44 -17.01 0.91
CA GLN A 111 7.86 -16.91 -0.44
C GLN A 111 6.61 -16.05 -0.51
N LEU A 112 6.27 -15.63 -1.73
CA LEU A 112 5.01 -14.96 -2.05
C LEU A 112 4.10 -15.97 -2.75
N ILE A 113 2.83 -16.07 -2.37
CA ILE A 113 1.87 -16.95 -3.04
C ILE A 113 0.93 -16.11 -3.88
N LYS A 114 0.87 -16.38 -5.18
CA LYS A 114 -0.15 -15.85 -6.09
C LYS A 114 -1.37 -16.76 -6.08
N ILE A 115 -2.54 -16.17 -5.87
CA ILE A 115 -3.83 -16.84 -5.85
C ILE A 115 -4.69 -16.19 -6.93
N THR A 116 -5.01 -16.94 -7.97
CA THR A 116 -5.88 -16.48 -9.06
C THR A 116 -7.30 -16.94 -8.76
N LEU A 117 -8.24 -16.01 -8.58
CA LEU A 117 -9.65 -16.32 -8.36
C LEU A 117 -10.44 -16.35 -9.67
N ASN A 118 -11.58 -17.02 -9.67
CA ASN A 118 -12.53 -16.90 -10.77
C ASN A 118 -13.17 -15.50 -10.79
N ASN A 119 -13.84 -15.15 -11.89
CA ASN A 119 -14.45 -13.83 -12.07
C ASN A 119 -15.57 -13.49 -11.07
N THR A 120 -16.10 -14.47 -10.35
CA THR A 120 -17.09 -14.29 -9.27
C THR A 120 -16.48 -14.34 -7.87
N ASN A 121 -15.17 -14.57 -7.75
CA ASN A 121 -14.45 -14.74 -6.49
C ASN A 121 -15.03 -15.83 -5.56
N THR A 122 -15.53 -16.91 -6.16
CA THR A 122 -16.14 -18.04 -5.44
C THR A 122 -15.33 -19.33 -5.53
N ALA A 123 -14.22 -19.33 -6.27
CA ALA A 123 -13.32 -20.47 -6.41
C ALA A 123 -11.91 -20.00 -6.75
N ILE A 124 -10.91 -20.79 -6.35
CA ILE A 124 -9.51 -20.58 -6.76
C ILE A 124 -9.31 -21.31 -8.10
N LEU A 125 -8.75 -20.61 -9.10
CA LEU A 125 -8.40 -21.16 -10.40
C LEU A 125 -6.96 -21.67 -10.44
N ASP A 126 -6.05 -20.97 -9.75
CA ASP A 126 -4.63 -21.31 -9.70
C ASP A 126 -3.99 -20.81 -8.41
N VAL A 127 -3.00 -21.57 -7.91
CA VAL A 127 -2.14 -21.18 -6.80
C VAL A 127 -0.70 -21.42 -7.20
N THR A 128 0.09 -20.36 -7.28
CA THR A 128 1.48 -20.42 -7.71
C THR A 128 2.38 -19.78 -6.66
N ALA A 129 3.37 -20.53 -6.16
CA ALA A 129 4.43 -19.98 -5.33
C ALA A 129 5.43 -19.19 -6.20
N ILE A 130 5.67 -17.94 -5.81
CA ILE A 130 6.65 -17.04 -6.40
C ILE A 130 7.80 -16.93 -5.41
N ASN A 131 8.93 -17.52 -5.80
CA ASN A 131 10.09 -17.64 -4.93
C ASN A 131 11.37 -17.47 -5.74
N ASN A 132 12.30 -16.69 -5.20
CA ASN A 132 13.69 -16.70 -5.61
C ASN A 132 14.50 -17.61 -4.68
N LEU A 133 14.73 -18.86 -5.10
CA LEU A 133 15.44 -19.86 -4.30
C LEU A 133 16.87 -19.46 -3.88
N SER A 134 17.50 -18.52 -4.60
CA SER A 134 18.84 -18.03 -4.26
C SER A 134 18.81 -16.92 -3.21
N ASN A 135 17.69 -16.21 -3.10
CA ASN A 135 17.47 -15.14 -2.14
C ASN A 135 15.97 -15.07 -1.77
N PRO A 136 15.49 -15.98 -0.90
CA PRO A 136 14.08 -16.06 -0.54
C PRO A 136 13.58 -14.76 0.09
N ILE A 137 12.29 -14.48 -0.06
CA ILE A 137 11.67 -13.30 0.54
C ILE A 137 11.71 -13.46 2.07
N PRO A 138 12.24 -12.49 2.84
CA PRO A 138 12.21 -12.54 4.29
C PRO A 138 10.78 -12.65 4.81
N ASP A 139 10.60 -13.24 5.99
CA ASP A 139 9.28 -13.39 6.58
C ASP A 139 8.61 -12.01 6.78
N CYS A 140 7.50 -11.79 6.10
CA CYS A 140 6.75 -10.54 6.12
C CYS A 140 5.40 -10.75 6.80
N PHE A 141 5.18 -10.09 7.93
CA PHE A 141 3.90 -10.17 8.64
C PHE A 141 2.85 -9.22 8.07
N GLY A 142 3.26 -8.10 7.46
CA GLY A 142 2.37 -7.18 6.76
C GLY A 142 2.64 -7.12 5.26
N ALA A 143 1.61 -6.86 4.45
CA ALA A 143 1.77 -6.63 3.03
C ALA A 143 0.74 -5.63 2.47
N VAL A 144 1.22 -4.62 1.77
CA VAL A 144 0.36 -3.66 1.06
C VAL A 144 0.75 -3.56 -0.39
N THR A 145 -0.17 -3.17 -1.26
CA THR A 145 0.20 -2.74 -2.61
C THR A 145 0.29 -1.22 -2.67
N ALA A 146 1.39 -0.72 -3.22
CA ALA A 146 1.66 0.70 -3.33
C ALA A 146 2.00 1.09 -4.76
N ALA A 147 1.57 2.30 -5.15
CA ALA A 147 1.94 2.91 -6.41
C ALA A 147 3.35 3.53 -6.32
N PHE A 148 4.15 3.34 -7.36
CA PHE A 148 5.46 3.96 -7.50
C PHE A 148 5.49 4.87 -8.71
N ALA A 149 5.94 6.09 -8.52
CA ALA A 149 6.00 7.03 -9.61
C ALA A 149 7.17 6.69 -10.55
N GLY A 150 6.90 6.67 -11.86
CA GLY A 150 7.88 6.28 -12.88
C GLY A 150 8.22 4.78 -12.90
N ASP A 151 7.47 3.96 -12.17
CA ASP A 151 7.67 2.52 -12.07
C ASP A 151 6.32 1.80 -12.01
N TYR A 152 6.34 0.47 -12.02
CA TYR A 152 5.14 -0.30 -11.72
C TYR A 152 4.80 -0.20 -10.22
N ASN A 153 3.50 -0.29 -9.91
CA ASN A 153 3.00 -0.65 -8.59
C ASN A 153 3.77 -1.89 -8.10
N SER A 154 3.90 -2.03 -6.79
CA SER A 154 4.62 -3.14 -6.19
C SER A 154 4.00 -3.52 -4.86
N ILE A 155 4.15 -4.79 -4.52
CA ILE A 155 3.84 -5.29 -3.20
C ILE A 155 4.95 -4.84 -2.25
N ILE A 156 4.56 -4.22 -1.15
CA ILE A 156 5.44 -3.83 -0.06
C ILE A 156 5.22 -4.80 1.08
N GLY A 157 6.22 -5.65 1.31
CA GLY A 157 6.26 -6.53 2.47
C GLY A 157 6.92 -5.85 3.66
N PHE A 158 6.38 -6.07 4.85
CA PHE A 158 6.94 -5.57 6.10
C PHE A 158 7.57 -6.72 6.88
N SER A 159 8.91 -6.72 6.92
CA SER A 159 9.73 -7.76 7.57
C SER A 159 10.38 -7.17 8.81
N GLY A 160 9.82 -7.47 9.98
CA GLY A 160 10.27 -6.86 11.24
C GLY A 160 10.06 -5.35 11.23
N THR A 161 11.16 -4.60 11.23
CA THR A 161 11.17 -3.12 11.17
C THR A 161 11.31 -2.56 9.76
N ASP A 162 11.51 -3.41 8.75
CA ASP A 162 11.91 -2.99 7.41
C ASP A 162 10.74 -3.08 6.42
N ALA A 163 10.73 -2.17 5.44
CA ALA A 163 9.86 -2.27 4.28
C ALA A 163 10.63 -2.74 3.05
N LEU A 164 10.11 -3.76 2.38
CA LEU A 164 10.68 -4.40 1.20
C LEU A 164 9.77 -4.15 0.00
N LYS A 165 10.34 -3.64 -1.10
CA LYS A 165 9.68 -3.64 -2.41
C LYS A 165 9.85 -5.02 -3.04
N ILE A 166 8.76 -5.76 -3.24
CA ILE A 166 8.76 -7.14 -3.73
C ILE A 166 8.23 -7.18 -5.16
N CYS A 167 8.95 -7.89 -6.03
CA CYS A 167 8.48 -8.18 -7.37
C CYS A 167 7.55 -9.40 -7.37
N GLN A 168 6.33 -9.18 -7.81
CA GLN A 168 5.27 -10.18 -7.94
C GLN A 168 5.48 -11.20 -9.07
N LEU A 169 6.52 -11.04 -9.89
CA LEU A 169 6.79 -11.94 -11.01
C LEU A 169 7.78 -13.05 -10.64
N ASP A 170 8.82 -12.74 -9.86
CA ASP A 170 9.91 -13.66 -9.54
C ASP A 170 10.31 -13.69 -8.06
N GLY A 171 9.69 -12.86 -7.22
CA GLY A 171 9.97 -12.81 -5.78
C GLY A 171 11.29 -12.12 -5.43
N THR A 172 11.99 -11.51 -6.39
CA THR A 172 13.10 -10.60 -6.07
C THR A 172 12.58 -9.42 -5.25
N TYR A 173 13.40 -8.91 -4.34
CA TYR A 173 13.02 -7.80 -3.50
C TYR A 173 14.19 -6.85 -3.23
N LYS A 174 13.85 -5.63 -2.80
CA LYS A 174 14.79 -4.61 -2.36
C LYS A 174 14.26 -3.93 -1.10
N THR A 175 15.08 -3.82 -0.07
CA THR A 175 14.76 -2.98 1.10
C THR A 175 14.69 -1.52 0.67
N ILE A 176 13.54 -0.89 0.88
CA ILE A 176 13.30 0.53 0.54
C ILE A 176 13.31 1.44 1.76
N CYS A 177 12.95 0.92 2.94
CA CYS A 177 13.00 1.66 4.20
C CYS A 177 13.50 0.72 5.31
N PRO A 178 14.81 0.68 5.59
CA PRO A 178 15.31 -0.04 6.75
C PRO A 178 14.94 0.71 8.03
N SER A 179 14.57 -0.03 9.08
CA SER A 179 14.19 0.51 10.39
C SER A 179 13.10 1.59 10.31
N LEU A 180 12.05 1.32 9.53
CA LEU A 180 10.90 2.20 9.32
C LEU A 180 10.22 2.57 10.66
N VAL A 181 10.18 1.63 11.58
CA VAL A 181 9.58 1.75 12.91
C VAL A 181 10.52 1.20 13.98
N ALA A 182 10.27 1.57 15.24
CA ALA A 182 11.06 1.13 16.39
C ALA A 182 10.74 -0.31 16.85
N ASP A 183 9.66 -0.90 16.33
CA ASP A 183 9.17 -2.24 16.69
C ASP A 183 8.65 -2.98 15.45
N ILE A 184 8.18 -4.21 15.60
CA ILE A 184 7.74 -5.06 14.50
C ILE A 184 6.41 -4.57 13.90
N ILE A 185 6.29 -4.63 12.57
CA ILE A 185 5.04 -4.44 11.84
C ILE A 185 4.39 -5.82 11.64
N TYR A 186 3.14 -5.99 12.09
CA TYR A 186 2.44 -7.28 12.08
C TYR A 186 1.36 -7.44 11.00
N GLY A 187 1.02 -6.38 10.26
CA GLY A 187 -0.05 -6.37 9.26
C GLY A 187 -0.08 -5.07 8.46
N GLY A 188 -0.93 -4.99 7.44
CA GLY A 188 -1.00 -3.83 6.56
C GLY A 188 -2.30 -3.71 5.76
N ALA A 189 -3.14 -2.73 6.10
CA ALA A 189 -4.33 -2.45 5.29
C ALA A 189 -3.99 -1.62 4.04
N SER A 190 -4.41 -2.08 2.86
CA SER A 190 -4.36 -1.29 1.63
C SER A 190 -5.64 -1.41 0.80
N LEU A 191 -5.92 -0.39 0.00
CA LEU A 191 -6.93 -0.43 -1.04
C LEU A 191 -6.34 -1.07 -2.29
N ARG A 192 -7.15 -1.86 -3.00
CA ARG A 192 -6.78 -2.37 -4.32
C ARG A 192 -6.53 -1.20 -5.27
N LEU A 193 -5.35 -1.19 -5.88
CA LEU A 193 -5.01 -0.23 -6.91
C LEU A 193 -5.62 -0.61 -8.26
N PRO A 194 -5.85 0.36 -9.17
CA PRO A 194 -6.24 0.05 -10.54
C PRO A 194 -5.21 -0.85 -11.23
N THR A 195 -5.71 -1.81 -12.02
CA THR A 195 -4.87 -2.69 -12.86
C THR A 195 -3.98 -1.87 -13.79
N GLN A 196 -2.69 -2.17 -13.77
CA GLN A 196 -1.71 -1.44 -14.57
C GLN A 196 -1.80 -1.77 -16.05
N GLN A 197 -1.56 -0.75 -16.89
CA GLN A 197 -1.58 -0.88 -18.34
C GLN A 197 -0.34 -0.18 -18.94
N PRO A 198 0.60 -0.91 -19.58
CA PRO A 198 0.60 -2.38 -19.75
C PRO A 198 0.90 -3.12 -18.43
N PRO A 199 0.54 -4.41 -18.32
CA PRO A 199 0.97 -5.23 -17.20
C PRO A 199 2.50 -5.33 -17.14
N PRO A 200 3.09 -5.37 -15.94
CA PRO A 200 4.52 -5.57 -15.76
C PRO A 200 4.95 -6.93 -16.32
N THR A 201 5.97 -6.92 -17.17
CA THR A 201 6.60 -8.14 -17.72
C THR A 201 7.99 -8.42 -17.14
N THR A 202 8.53 -7.47 -16.36
CA THR A 202 9.85 -7.55 -15.73
C THR A 202 9.84 -6.88 -14.37
N CYS A 203 10.70 -7.31 -13.46
CA CYS A 203 10.93 -6.68 -12.16
C CYS A 203 11.79 -5.40 -12.22
N SER A 204 12.43 -5.15 -13.35
CA SER A 204 13.08 -3.87 -13.63
C SER A 204 12.06 -2.85 -14.10
N SER A 205 12.27 -1.59 -13.71
CA SER A 205 11.49 -0.47 -14.23
C SER A 205 11.51 -0.47 -15.76
N PRO A 206 10.37 -0.20 -16.42
CA PRO A 206 10.26 -0.25 -17.87
C PRO A 206 11.24 0.72 -18.53
N SER A 207 12.12 0.20 -19.39
CA SER A 207 13.17 0.97 -20.07
C SER A 207 12.65 2.03 -21.04
N SER A 208 11.36 2.01 -21.37
CA SER A 208 10.65 3.00 -22.19
C SER A 208 9.84 4.03 -21.41
N VAL A 209 9.76 3.92 -20.08
CA VAL A 209 9.43 5.07 -19.25
C VAL A 209 10.76 5.78 -19.06
N ALA A 210 10.91 6.97 -19.68
CA ALA A 210 12.11 7.78 -19.50
C ALA A 210 12.43 7.80 -18.01
N ASN A 211 13.59 7.23 -17.63
CA ASN A 211 14.03 7.16 -16.24
C ASN A 211 13.84 8.54 -15.61
N VAL A 212 12.77 8.70 -14.86
CA VAL A 212 12.67 9.75 -13.85
C VAL A 212 13.60 9.25 -12.77
N ILE A 213 14.86 9.66 -12.88
CA ILE A 213 16.01 9.21 -12.12
C ILE A 213 15.63 9.10 -10.63
N SER A 214 15.38 7.88 -10.16
CA SER A 214 14.92 7.61 -8.79
C SER A 214 16.08 7.34 -7.80
N ASN A 215 17.29 7.82 -8.08
CA ASN A 215 18.42 7.71 -7.14
C ASN A 215 19.04 9.06 -6.75
N ASN A 216 18.43 10.16 -7.17
CA ASN A 216 18.53 11.47 -6.54
C ASN A 216 17.15 12.05 -6.80
N THR A 217 16.29 12.16 -5.79
CA THR A 217 14.89 12.59 -5.98
C THR A 217 14.75 13.90 -6.74
N GLY A 218 15.84 14.63 -6.99
CA GLY A 218 15.83 15.85 -7.77
C GLY A 218 14.89 16.87 -7.18
N ILE A 219 14.33 16.61 -6.01
CA ILE A 219 13.26 17.27 -5.28
C ILE A 219 13.56 16.94 -3.82
N GLU A 220 13.87 17.97 -3.08
CA GLU A 220 14.00 17.98 -1.63
C GLU A 220 12.78 18.75 -1.09
N ILE A 221 12.02 18.14 -0.20
CA ILE A 221 10.79 18.68 0.39
C ILE A 221 11.04 18.94 1.87
N ILE A 222 10.95 20.20 2.30
CA ILE A 222 11.22 20.60 3.69
C ILE A 222 10.14 21.58 4.17
N PRO A 223 9.45 21.32 5.29
CA PRO A 223 9.50 20.10 6.08
C PRO A 223 8.71 18.96 5.40
N ASN A 224 9.04 17.72 5.76
CA ASN A 224 8.26 16.53 5.40
C ASN A 224 8.43 15.51 6.54
N PRO A 225 7.39 15.23 7.36
CA PRO A 225 6.01 15.70 7.23
C PRO A 225 5.86 17.23 7.43
N VAL A 226 4.77 17.79 6.89
CA VAL A 226 4.42 19.20 6.98
C VAL A 226 3.03 19.36 7.61
N SER A 227 2.83 20.41 8.40
CA SER A 227 1.50 20.72 8.92
C SER A 227 0.51 21.04 7.79
N ARG A 228 -0.76 20.66 7.94
CA ARG A 228 -1.89 21.00 7.06
C ARG A 228 -1.99 22.48 6.73
N TYR A 229 -1.57 23.34 7.65
CA TYR A 229 -1.56 24.79 7.50
C TYR A 229 -0.17 25.37 7.24
N GLY A 230 0.79 24.51 6.90
CA GLY A 230 2.19 24.84 6.69
C GLY A 230 2.52 25.27 5.27
N GLN A 231 3.76 25.71 5.12
CA GLN A 231 4.41 25.89 3.83
C GLN A 231 5.44 24.79 3.64
N VAL A 232 5.58 24.38 2.40
CA VAL A 232 6.54 23.35 2.00
C VAL A 232 7.52 24.00 1.06
N HIS A 233 8.78 24.01 1.45
CA HIS A 233 9.87 24.38 0.57
C HIS A 233 10.22 23.18 -0.31
N VAL A 234 10.14 23.37 -1.62
CA VAL A 234 10.47 22.35 -2.61
C VAL A 234 11.68 22.81 -3.40
N LYS A 235 12.77 22.06 -3.31
CA LYS A 235 14.02 22.33 -4.02
C LYS A 235 14.30 21.27 -5.07
N ILE A 236 14.39 21.70 -6.32
CA ILE A 236 14.63 20.83 -7.46
C ILE A 236 16.14 20.74 -7.74
N ASN A 237 16.77 19.63 -7.36
CA ASN A 237 18.20 19.42 -7.53
C ASN A 237 18.55 18.91 -8.94
N GLY A 238 19.56 19.54 -9.56
CA GLY A 238 20.24 19.02 -10.74
C GLY A 238 19.70 19.47 -12.11
N ILE A 239 18.62 20.26 -12.20
CA ILE A 239 17.98 20.62 -13.49
C ILE A 239 17.43 22.05 -13.50
N ILE A 240 17.54 22.74 -14.64
CA ILE A 240 16.81 24.00 -14.90
C ILE A 240 15.46 23.66 -15.56
N LEU A 241 14.45 23.31 -14.77
CA LEU A 241 13.09 23.13 -15.29
C LEU A 241 12.46 24.50 -15.42
N ARG A 242 12.25 25.04 -16.64
CA ARG A 242 11.43 26.24 -16.86
C ARG A 242 10.75 26.21 -18.23
N PRO A 243 9.42 26.44 -18.30
CA PRO A 243 8.45 26.42 -17.20
C PRO A 243 8.23 24.99 -16.66
N TYR A 244 7.65 24.85 -15.46
CA TYR A 244 7.24 23.54 -14.93
C TYR A 244 5.81 23.55 -14.41
N THR A 245 5.18 22.39 -14.44
CA THR A 245 3.88 22.07 -13.87
C THR A 245 4.10 21.37 -12.54
N ILE A 246 3.45 21.85 -11.49
CA ILE A 246 3.39 21.18 -10.19
C ILE A 246 2.02 20.53 -10.08
N LYS A 247 1.96 19.28 -9.66
CA LYS A 247 0.71 18.60 -9.30
C LYS A 247 0.82 17.96 -7.92
N ILE A 248 -0.31 17.93 -7.21
CA ILE A 248 -0.46 17.10 -6.02
C ILE A 248 -1.53 16.08 -6.33
N ILE A 249 -1.17 14.82 -6.13
CA ILE A 249 -1.98 13.66 -6.48
C ILE A 249 -2.19 12.86 -5.20
N SER A 250 -3.41 12.42 -4.92
CA SER A 250 -3.67 11.51 -3.81
C SER A 250 -2.98 10.16 -4.05
N ILE A 251 -2.78 9.37 -3.01
CA ILE A 251 -2.29 7.98 -3.16
C ILE A 251 -3.24 7.08 -3.98
N GLN A 252 -4.51 7.48 -4.12
CA GLN A 252 -5.48 6.83 -5.02
C GLN A 252 -5.38 7.33 -6.48
N GLY A 253 -4.42 8.20 -6.80
CA GLY A 253 -4.22 8.74 -8.15
C GLY A 253 -5.12 9.93 -8.52
N GLN A 254 -5.91 10.47 -7.58
CA GLN A 254 -6.76 11.63 -7.85
C GLN A 254 -5.92 12.91 -7.92
N LEU A 255 -6.04 13.68 -9.00
CA LEU A 255 -5.44 15.01 -9.09
C LEU A 255 -6.17 15.98 -8.15
N LEU A 256 -5.45 16.51 -7.16
CA LEU A 256 -6.01 17.44 -6.15
C LEU A 256 -5.62 18.89 -6.43
N TYR A 257 -4.43 19.11 -6.96
CA TYR A 257 -3.91 20.44 -7.29
C TYR A 257 -3.04 20.37 -8.54
N ALA A 258 -3.12 21.41 -9.37
CA ALA A 258 -2.21 21.62 -10.48
C ALA A 258 -1.96 23.12 -10.70
N THR A 259 -0.70 23.51 -10.86
CA THR A 259 -0.33 24.87 -11.25
C THR A 259 0.84 24.84 -12.23
N ASN A 260 0.94 25.87 -13.06
CA ASN A 260 2.11 26.11 -13.90
C ASN A 260 2.95 27.19 -13.23
N GLU A 261 4.14 26.82 -12.77
CA GLU A 261 5.08 27.78 -12.18
C GLU A 261 6.09 28.28 -13.20
N ARG A 262 6.32 29.58 -13.13
CA ARG A 262 7.36 30.29 -13.89
C ARG A 262 8.39 30.87 -12.94
N SER A 263 8.87 30.04 -12.01
CA SER A 263 9.94 30.47 -11.11
C SER A 263 11.26 30.65 -11.86
N SER A 264 11.99 31.70 -11.49
CA SER A 264 13.36 31.94 -11.93
C SER A 264 14.39 31.23 -11.05
N THR A 265 13.96 30.36 -10.14
CA THR A 265 14.79 29.47 -9.33
C THR A 265 14.32 28.03 -9.49
N ASN A 266 15.13 27.08 -9.04
CA ASN A 266 14.74 25.68 -8.93
C ASN A 266 14.08 25.38 -7.58
N GLU A 267 13.66 26.42 -6.88
CA GLU A 267 13.12 26.35 -5.53
C GLU A 267 11.79 27.09 -5.52
N PHE A 268 10.79 26.55 -4.84
CA PHE A 268 9.51 27.19 -4.67
C PHE A 268 8.87 26.78 -3.35
N ASP A 269 8.07 27.69 -2.80
CA ASP A 269 7.27 27.42 -1.61
C ASP A 269 5.83 27.10 -2.02
N LEU A 270 5.34 25.96 -1.57
CA LEU A 270 3.97 25.53 -1.77
C LEU A 270 3.18 25.82 -0.49
N ASP A 271 2.21 26.73 -0.58
CA ASP A 271 1.32 27.09 0.52
C ASP A 271 0.12 26.13 0.59
N LEU A 272 0.19 25.18 1.52
CA LEU A 272 -0.83 24.12 1.65
C LEU A 272 -2.17 24.63 2.19
N ASN A 273 -2.18 25.82 2.82
CA ASN A 273 -3.41 26.45 3.31
C ASN A 273 -4.46 26.65 2.23
N LYS A 274 -4.02 26.76 0.96
CA LYS A 274 -4.89 27.01 -0.19
C LYS A 274 -5.45 25.73 -0.80
N LEU A 275 -4.96 24.56 -0.38
CA LEU A 275 -5.16 23.30 -1.10
C LEU A 275 -6.23 22.40 -0.49
N ASN A 276 -6.81 22.79 0.66
CA ASN A 276 -7.83 22.03 1.40
C ASN A 276 -7.53 20.51 1.51
N LEU A 277 -6.25 20.17 1.68
CA LEU A 277 -5.79 18.79 1.78
C LEU A 277 -6.13 18.25 3.17
N THR A 278 -6.41 16.95 3.28
CA THR A 278 -6.59 16.25 4.56
C THR A 278 -5.27 15.66 5.05
N ASN A 279 -5.21 15.24 6.31
CA ASN A 279 -4.04 14.55 6.85
C ASN A 279 -3.88 13.20 6.14
N ALA A 280 -2.88 13.08 5.29
CA ALA A 280 -2.64 11.92 4.44
C ALA A 280 -1.25 12.01 3.77
N LEU A 281 -0.90 10.94 3.07
CA LEU A 281 0.23 10.91 2.16
C LEU A 281 -0.23 11.35 0.76
N PHE A 282 0.58 12.16 0.08
CA PHE A 282 0.34 12.61 -1.28
C PHE A 282 1.60 12.45 -2.13
N VAL A 283 1.42 12.43 -3.45
CA VAL A 283 2.49 12.50 -4.44
C VAL A 283 2.58 13.94 -4.94
N LEU A 284 3.72 14.59 -4.72
CA LEU A 284 4.11 15.81 -5.41
C LEU A 284 4.77 15.44 -6.73
N GLU A 285 4.15 15.82 -7.84
CA GLU A 285 4.72 15.72 -9.18
C GLU A 285 5.21 17.09 -9.65
N VAL A 286 6.42 17.16 -10.20
CA VAL A 286 6.95 18.34 -10.87
C VAL A 286 7.40 17.94 -12.28
N SER A 287 6.85 18.56 -13.32
CA SER A 287 7.13 18.17 -14.71
C SER A 287 7.27 19.34 -15.68
N ASN A 288 7.93 19.13 -16.81
CA ASN A 288 7.93 20.01 -17.98
C ASN A 288 7.82 19.16 -19.26
N SER A 289 8.06 19.77 -20.43
CA SER A 289 7.96 19.07 -21.73
C SER A 289 9.00 17.96 -21.94
N SER A 290 10.04 17.91 -21.12
CA SER A 290 11.17 16.97 -21.28
C SER A 290 11.34 15.99 -20.12
N GLN A 291 10.87 16.35 -18.93
CA GLN A 291 11.21 15.69 -17.67
C GLN A 291 10.04 15.73 -16.70
N GLN A 292 9.98 14.74 -15.82
CA GLN A 292 8.99 14.61 -14.77
C GLN A 292 9.73 14.10 -13.53
N PHE A 293 9.28 14.52 -12.36
CA PHE A 293 9.83 14.18 -11.07
C PHE A 293 8.70 13.94 -10.08
N HIS A 294 8.95 13.09 -9.10
CA HIS A 294 7.98 12.73 -8.09
C HIS A 294 8.63 12.64 -6.72
N SER A 295 7.91 13.07 -5.70
CA SER A 295 8.29 12.88 -4.31
C SER A 295 7.04 12.72 -3.45
N LEU A 296 7.16 12.00 -2.34
CA LEU A 296 6.08 11.86 -1.37
C LEU A 296 6.07 13.06 -0.43
N ILE A 297 4.87 13.53 -0.08
CA ILE A 297 4.67 14.53 0.96
C ILE A 297 3.62 14.02 1.95
N ALA A 298 3.99 13.99 3.24
CA ALA A 298 3.09 13.65 4.33
C ALA A 298 2.55 14.93 4.97
N ILE A 299 1.22 15.04 5.10
CA ILE A 299 0.54 16.18 5.71
C ILE A 299 -0.05 15.77 7.07
N GLU A 300 0.25 16.55 8.12
CA GLU A 300 -0.15 16.37 9.52
C GLU A 300 -1.06 17.48 10.07
#